data_AF-A0A3M1D605-F1
#
_entry.id   AF-A0A3M1D605-F1
#
_cell.length_a   1.000
_cell.length_b   1.000
_cell.length_c   1.000
_cell.angle_alpha   90.00
_cell.angle_beta   90.00
_cell.angle_gamma   90.00
#
_symmetry.space_group_name_H-M   'P 1'
#
loop_
_entity.id
_entity.type
_entity.pdbx_description
1 polymer ?
#
loop_
_entity_poly.entity_id
_entity_poly.type
_entity_poly.pdbx_seq_one_letter_code
_entity_poly.pdbx_strand_id
1 'polypeptide(L)'
;MRGLGGMAKGLMMLLASLGVPTWVLPAVAFGALALMLPRLMQTMEEDRPRRMVKRAWIEDGEKQREIEREALQRASGSPTALAALAREAIQQGRRSLAEAAIERLRQTGTADAEVQRLEQAMNGPLPATSMEAAIIIERLLDNGLLSLAEAKLARFRGAWPDDTELAELAARVEAARSGAVADGEGPPDGSASPSRG
;
A
#
# COMPACT_ATOMS: atom_id res chain seq x y z
N MET A 1 9.39 31.90 19.13
CA MET A 1 9.74 30.55 19.63
C MET A 1 9.80 30.55 21.17
N ARG A 2 8.65 30.48 21.85
CA ARG A 2 8.51 30.73 23.31
C ARG A 2 7.77 29.59 24.05
N GLY A 3 8.00 28.33 23.65
CA GLY A 3 7.23 27.18 24.16
C GLY A 3 8.00 26.18 25.04
N LEU A 4 9.29 25.95 24.79
CA LEU A 4 10.02 24.83 25.43
C LEU A 4 10.54 25.13 26.85
N GLY A 5 10.83 26.39 27.18
CA GLY A 5 11.46 26.75 28.45
C GLY A 5 10.57 26.59 29.68
N GLY A 6 9.24 26.63 29.51
CA GLY A 6 8.28 26.51 30.61
C GLY A 6 8.14 25.08 31.13
N MET A 7 8.11 24.09 30.23
CA MET A 7 8.01 22.67 30.59
C MET A 7 9.25 22.18 31.35
N ALA A 8 10.45 22.59 30.92
CA ALA A 8 11.69 22.22 31.60
C ALA A 8 11.74 22.76 33.05
N LYS A 9 11.20 23.95 33.28
CA LYS A 9 11.14 24.57 34.61
C LYS A 9 10.14 23.87 35.53
N GLY A 10 8.97 23.48 35.01
CA GLY A 10 7.98 22.71 35.75
C GLY A 10 8.48 21.31 36.14
N LEU A 11 9.17 20.63 35.22
CA LEU A 11 9.77 19.32 35.49
C LEU A 11 10.86 19.40 36.56
N MET A 12 11.74 20.41 36.48
CA MET A 12 12.79 20.67 37.47
C MET A 12 12.21 20.94 38.87
N MET A 13 11.13 21.72 38.96
CA MET A 13 10.49 22.04 40.23
C MET A 13 9.83 20.81 40.87
N LEU A 14 9.25 19.93 40.05
CA LEU A 14 8.65 18.68 40.49
C LEU A 14 9.71 17.66 40.95
N LEU A 15 10.83 17.55 40.23
CA LEU A 15 11.96 16.69 40.61
C LEU A 15 12.68 17.18 41.87
N ALA A 16 12.79 18.49 42.07
CA ALA A 16 13.32 19.07 43.29
C ALA A 16 12.45 18.77 44.51
N SER A 17 11.12 18.69 44.33
CA SER A 17 10.19 18.32 45.41
C SER A 17 10.28 16.85 45.85
N LEU A 18 10.81 15.98 44.99
CA LEU A 18 11.02 14.55 45.24
C LEU A 18 12.40 14.25 45.87
N GLY A 19 13.21 15.27 46.17
CA GLY A 19 14.53 15.10 46.79
C GLY A 19 15.57 14.41 45.88
N VAL A 20 15.30 14.31 44.57
CA VAL A 20 16.20 13.65 43.62
C VAL A 20 17.40 14.57 43.36
N PRO A 21 18.64 14.15 43.68
CA PRO A 21 19.81 14.95 43.43
C PRO A 21 19.98 15.23 41.92
N THR A 22 20.33 16.46 41.56
CA THR A 22 20.43 16.89 40.16
C THR A 22 21.48 16.14 39.35
N TRP A 23 22.45 15.49 40.00
CA TRP A 23 23.45 14.63 39.34
C TRP A 23 22.91 13.24 38.95
N VAL A 24 21.78 12.80 39.52
CA VAL A 24 21.11 11.52 39.18
C VAL A 24 20.31 11.66 37.88
N LEU A 25 19.87 12.87 37.54
CA LEU A 25 19.12 13.18 36.31
C LEU A 25 19.79 12.69 35.03
N PRO A 26 21.08 12.97 34.76
CA PRO A 26 21.74 12.44 33.57
C PRO A 26 21.81 10.91 33.57
N ALA A 27 22.02 10.26 34.72
CA ALA A 27 22.07 8.80 34.79
C ALA A 27 20.70 8.14 34.52
N VAL A 28 19.62 8.70 35.07
CA VAL A 28 18.24 8.23 34.81
C VAL A 28 17.83 8.53 33.36
N ALA A 29 18.19 9.70 32.83
CA ALA A 29 17.96 10.04 31.43
C ALA A 29 18.71 9.08 30.50
N PHE A 30 19.97 8.75 30.79
CA PHE A 30 20.76 7.82 30.00
C PHE A 30 20.23 6.38 30.11
N GLY A 31 19.82 5.94 31.30
CA GLY A 31 19.20 4.63 31.50
C GLY A 31 17.85 4.50 30.78
N ALA A 32 17.01 5.52 30.84
CA ALA A 32 15.74 5.56 30.10
C ALA A 32 15.98 5.60 28.59
N LEU A 33 16.98 6.35 28.12
CA LEU A 33 17.38 6.41 26.71
C LEU A 33 17.91 5.05 26.23
N ALA A 34 18.76 4.39 27.02
CA ALA A 34 19.30 3.06 26.72
C ALA A 34 18.19 1.98 26.68
N LEU A 35 17.18 2.08 27.55
CA LEU A 35 16.00 1.20 27.53
C LEU A 35 15.06 1.48 26.36
N MET A 36 14.99 2.72 25.87
CA MET A 36 14.20 3.11 24.70
C MET A 36 14.93 2.93 23.36
N LEU A 37 16.27 2.82 23.38
CA LEU A 37 17.12 2.65 22.20
C LEU A 37 16.71 1.48 21.30
N PRO A 38 16.40 0.27 21.83
CA PRO A 38 15.99 -0.87 20.99
C PRO A 38 14.70 -0.58 20.23
N ARG A 39 13.74 0.10 20.87
CA ARG A 39 12.47 0.48 20.22
C ARG A 39 12.65 1.59 19.19
N LEU A 40 13.54 2.55 19.45
CA LEU A 40 13.89 3.61 18.50
C LEU A 40 14.61 3.04 17.26
N MET A 41 15.47 2.03 17.43
CA MET A 41 16.14 1.36 16.31
C MET A 41 15.16 0.53 15.47
N GLN A 42 14.20 -0.17 16.08
CA GLN A 42 13.14 -0.86 15.34
C GLN A 42 12.33 0.09 14.45
N THR A 43 11.97 1.28 14.95
CA THR A 43 11.30 2.30 14.12
C THR A 43 12.16 2.85 12.99
N MET A 44 13.50 2.84 13.11
CA MET A 44 14.38 3.31 12.02
C MET A 44 14.53 2.30 10.87
N GLU A 45 14.48 1.00 11.16
CA GLU A 45 14.48 -0.02 10.10
C GLU A 45 13.17 -0.03 9.32
N GLU A 46 12.05 0.23 10.01
CA GLU A 46 10.71 0.37 9.40
C GLU A 46 10.58 1.59 8.47
N ASP A 47 11.34 2.67 8.73
CA ASP A 47 11.31 3.91 7.96
C ASP A 47 12.13 3.86 6.64
N ARG A 48 13.06 2.92 6.52
CA ARG A 48 13.93 2.76 5.34
C ARG A 48 13.16 2.44 4.05
N PRO A 49 12.27 1.43 4.00
CA PRO A 49 11.51 1.14 2.79
C PRO A 49 10.62 2.32 2.36
N ARG A 50 10.05 3.05 3.33
CA ARG A 50 9.27 4.27 3.07
C ARG A 50 10.09 5.36 2.39
N ARG A 51 11.31 5.63 2.90
CA ARG A 51 12.24 6.61 2.31
C ARG A 51 12.74 6.19 0.93
N MET A 52 12.86 4.88 0.66
CA MET A 52 13.24 4.38 -0.67
C MET A 52 12.15 4.65 -1.71
N VAL A 53 10.87 4.35 -1.40
CA VAL A 53 9.75 4.66 -2.30
C VAL A 53 9.63 6.15 -2.55
N LYS A 54 9.82 6.98 -1.52
CA LYS A 54 9.81 8.45 -1.67
C LYS A 54 10.95 8.97 -2.55
N ARG A 55 12.12 8.33 -2.55
CA ARG A 55 13.23 8.68 -3.46
C ARG A 55 12.98 8.18 -4.88
N ALA A 56 12.39 7.01 -5.02
CA ALA A 56 12.00 6.44 -6.32
C ALA A 56 10.95 7.28 -7.06
N TRP A 57 10.36 8.29 -6.43
CA TRP A 57 9.45 9.25 -7.09
C TRP A 57 10.17 10.18 -8.07
N ILE A 58 11.49 10.36 -7.93
CA ILE A 58 12.30 11.22 -8.80
C ILE A 58 12.87 10.41 -9.99
N GLU A 59 12.86 9.08 -9.91
CA GLU A 59 13.44 8.20 -10.92
C GLU A 59 12.36 7.60 -11.81
N ASP A 60 12.55 7.65 -13.13
CA ASP A 60 11.61 7.10 -14.12
C ASP A 60 12.02 5.71 -14.61
N GLY A 61 11.01 4.89 -14.93
CA GLY A 61 11.17 3.67 -15.73
C GLY A 61 11.73 2.46 -14.96
N GLU A 62 12.78 1.84 -15.47
CA GLU A 62 13.28 0.54 -14.99
C GLU A 62 13.91 0.62 -13.60
N LYS A 63 14.62 1.72 -13.30
CA LYS A 63 15.21 1.98 -11.98
C LYS A 63 14.15 2.13 -10.89
N GLN A 64 13.04 2.78 -11.21
CA GLN A 64 11.89 2.87 -10.30
C GLN A 64 11.39 1.47 -9.91
N ARG A 65 11.21 0.57 -10.89
CA ARG A 65 10.75 -0.80 -10.67
C ARG A 65 11.74 -1.65 -9.87
N GLU A 66 13.04 -1.38 -10.01
CA GLU A 66 14.08 -2.03 -9.21
C GLU A 66 14.02 -1.58 -7.75
N ILE A 67 13.92 -0.27 -7.51
CA ILE A 67 13.78 0.27 -6.15
C ILE A 67 12.49 -0.21 -5.47
N GLU A 68 11.38 -0.29 -6.21
CA GLU A 68 10.11 -0.82 -5.71
C GLU A 68 10.23 -2.29 -5.29
N ARG A 69 10.89 -3.13 -6.11
CA ARG A 69 11.16 -4.54 -5.76
C ARG A 69 12.05 -4.65 -4.53
N GLU A 70 13.09 -3.85 -4.44
CA GLU A 70 14.00 -3.84 -3.28
C GLU A 70 13.27 -3.37 -2.00
N ALA A 71 12.44 -2.34 -2.09
CA ALA A 71 11.64 -1.86 -0.97
C ALA A 71 10.67 -2.94 -0.47
N LEU A 72 10.01 -3.65 -1.38
CA LEU A 72 9.11 -4.76 -1.05
C LEU A 72 9.87 -5.95 -0.42
N GLN A 73 11.08 -6.24 -0.88
CA GLN A 73 11.93 -7.30 -0.32
C GLN A 73 12.48 -6.94 1.07
N ARG A 74 12.81 -5.67 1.31
CA ARG A 74 13.22 -5.23 2.66
C ARG A 74 12.04 -5.22 3.64
N ALA A 75 10.83 -4.89 3.16
CA ALA A 75 9.64 -4.88 3.99
C ALA A 75 9.14 -6.29 4.36
N SER A 76 9.44 -7.34 3.58
CA SER A 76 8.84 -8.67 3.76
C SER A 76 9.13 -9.35 5.11
N GLY A 77 10.15 -8.92 5.84
CA GLY A 77 10.47 -9.44 7.17
C GLY A 77 9.60 -8.89 8.31
N SER A 78 8.73 -7.90 8.04
CA SER A 78 7.95 -7.23 9.06
C SER A 78 6.54 -6.85 8.57
N PRO A 79 5.46 -7.35 9.23
CA PRO A 79 4.09 -6.95 8.92
C PRO A 79 3.86 -5.43 9.05
N THR A 80 4.51 -4.77 10.02
CA THR A 80 4.41 -3.32 10.20
C THR A 80 5.07 -2.57 9.03
N ALA A 81 6.23 -3.05 8.55
CA ALA A 81 6.91 -2.46 7.40
C ALA A 81 6.11 -2.64 6.10
N LEU A 82 5.48 -3.79 5.89
CA LEU A 82 4.57 -4.03 4.75
C LEU A 82 3.35 -3.11 4.78
N ALA A 83 2.73 -2.94 5.95
CA ALA A 83 1.60 -2.01 6.10
C ALA A 83 2.02 -0.55 5.82
N ALA A 84 3.18 -0.12 6.33
CA ALA A 84 3.70 1.23 6.07
C ALA A 84 4.01 1.45 4.59
N LEU A 85 4.62 0.45 3.93
CA LEU A 85 4.90 0.46 2.50
C LEU A 85 3.61 0.57 1.67
N ALA A 86 2.59 -0.21 2.01
CA ALA A 86 1.28 -0.18 1.34
C ALA A 86 0.62 1.21 1.46
N ARG A 87 0.61 1.82 2.65
CA ARG A 87 0.04 3.17 2.84
C ARG A 87 0.77 4.22 2.00
N GLU A 88 2.09 4.19 1.99
CA GLU A 88 2.88 5.13 1.19
C GLU A 88 2.63 4.91 -0.31
N ALA A 89 2.60 3.66 -0.77
CA ALA A 89 2.28 3.33 -2.16
C ALA A 89 0.89 3.84 -2.58
N ILE A 90 -0.13 3.71 -1.72
CA ILE A 90 -1.47 4.26 -1.95
C ILE A 90 -1.42 5.79 -2.05
N GLN A 91 -0.73 6.47 -1.13
CA GLN A 91 -0.59 7.94 -1.15
C GLN A 91 0.11 8.45 -2.42
N GLN A 92 1.06 7.69 -2.95
CA GLN A 92 1.81 8.03 -4.17
C GLN A 92 1.14 7.54 -5.46
N GLY A 93 -0.05 6.93 -5.39
CA GLY A 93 -0.76 6.39 -6.56
C GLY A 93 -0.10 5.14 -7.18
N ARG A 94 0.81 4.48 -6.47
CA ARG A 94 1.55 3.29 -6.93
C ARG A 94 0.76 2.01 -6.65
N ARG A 95 -0.27 1.79 -7.46
CA ARG A 95 -1.25 0.71 -7.25
C ARG A 95 -0.62 -0.70 -7.22
N SER A 96 0.24 -1.02 -8.19
CA SER A 96 0.90 -2.34 -8.25
C SER A 96 1.76 -2.65 -7.02
N LEU A 97 2.49 -1.65 -6.51
CA LEU A 97 3.28 -1.80 -5.29
C LEU A 97 2.40 -1.95 -4.05
N ALA A 98 1.30 -1.18 -3.98
CA ALA A 98 0.34 -1.28 -2.90
C ALA A 98 -0.29 -2.69 -2.85
N GLU A 99 -0.76 -3.19 -4.00
CA GLU A 99 -1.33 -4.54 -4.13
C GLU A 99 -0.32 -5.62 -3.70
N ALA A 100 0.93 -5.53 -4.17
CA ALA A 100 1.98 -6.49 -3.81
C ALA A 100 2.32 -6.45 -2.31
N ALA A 101 2.33 -5.27 -1.68
CA ALA A 101 2.59 -5.12 -0.25
C ALA A 101 1.42 -5.65 0.60
N ILE A 102 0.18 -5.37 0.20
CA ILE A 102 -1.04 -5.88 0.86
C ILE A 102 -1.10 -7.41 0.77
N GLU A 103 -0.80 -7.99 -0.39
CA GLU A 103 -0.80 -9.44 -0.58
C GLU A 103 0.25 -10.13 0.30
N ARG A 104 1.47 -9.59 0.36
CA ARG A 104 2.49 -10.10 1.29
C ARG A 104 2.07 -9.95 2.75
N LEU A 105 1.42 -8.83 3.10
CA LEU A 105 0.91 -8.62 4.45
C LEU A 105 -0.15 -9.67 4.81
N ARG A 106 -1.06 -9.98 3.88
CA ARG A 106 -2.09 -11.01 4.03
C ARG A 106 -1.48 -12.38 4.27
N GLN A 107 -0.41 -12.72 3.54
CA GLN A 107 0.32 -13.98 3.71
C GLN A 107 0.97 -14.13 5.11
N THR A 108 1.22 -13.04 5.83
CA THR A 108 1.73 -13.12 7.21
C THR A 108 0.67 -13.52 8.25
N GLY A 109 -0.63 -13.43 7.94
CA GLY A 109 -1.74 -13.85 8.81
C GLY A 109 -1.90 -13.08 10.13
N THR A 110 -1.13 -12.01 10.36
CA THR A 110 -1.08 -11.30 11.66
C THR A 110 -1.81 -9.95 11.65
N ALA A 111 -2.36 -9.52 10.50
CA ALA A 111 -2.80 -8.15 10.29
C ALA A 111 -4.08 -8.00 9.45
N ASP A 112 -5.05 -8.91 9.56
CA ASP A 112 -6.26 -8.93 8.71
C ASP A 112 -7.08 -7.62 8.74
N ALA A 113 -7.24 -7.02 9.93
CA ALA A 113 -7.93 -5.74 10.07
C ALA A 113 -7.16 -4.57 9.40
N GLU A 114 -5.82 -4.66 9.36
CA GLU A 114 -5.00 -3.67 8.64
C GLU A 114 -5.10 -3.87 7.13
N VAL A 115 -5.05 -5.13 6.67
CA VAL A 115 -5.26 -5.50 5.27
C VAL A 115 -6.59 -4.95 4.76
N GLN A 116 -7.69 -5.16 5.48
CA GLN A 116 -9.00 -4.62 5.11
C GLN A 116 -9.01 -3.09 5.03
N ARG A 117 -8.37 -2.39 5.97
CA ARG A 117 -8.27 -0.92 5.95
C ARG A 117 -7.48 -0.43 4.74
N LEU A 118 -6.38 -1.09 4.41
CA LEU A 118 -5.54 -0.74 3.25
C LEU A 118 -6.27 -0.99 1.93
N GLU A 119 -7.00 -2.09 1.82
CA GLU A 119 -7.82 -2.40 0.65
C GLU A 119 -8.95 -1.41 0.44
N GLN A 120 -9.59 -0.95 1.52
CA GLN A 120 -10.60 0.10 1.46
C GLN A 120 -9.98 1.44 1.04
N ALA A 121 -8.81 1.80 1.59
CA ALA A 121 -8.10 3.02 1.20
C ALA A 121 -7.69 3.01 -0.28
N MET A 122 -7.29 1.84 -0.81
CA MET A 122 -6.88 1.67 -2.20
C MET A 122 -8.08 1.66 -3.18
N ASN A 123 -9.15 0.95 -2.83
CA ASN A 123 -10.28 0.72 -3.76
C ASN A 123 -11.43 1.71 -3.59
N GLY A 124 -11.36 2.60 -2.58
CA GLY A 124 -12.44 3.50 -2.18
C GLY A 124 -13.54 2.77 -1.39
N PRO A 125 -14.54 3.50 -0.87
CA PRO A 125 -15.67 2.89 -0.17
C PRO A 125 -16.43 1.91 -1.08
N LEU A 126 -17.09 0.92 -0.47
CA LEU A 126 -18.07 0.11 -1.19
C LEU A 126 -19.29 0.99 -1.52
N PRO A 127 -19.94 0.76 -2.67
CA PRO A 127 -21.21 1.41 -2.99
C PRO A 127 -22.28 1.02 -1.95
N ALA A 128 -23.33 1.83 -1.83
CA ALA A 128 -24.36 1.61 -0.81
C ALA A 128 -25.27 0.41 -1.15
N THR A 129 -25.40 0.10 -2.44
CA THR A 129 -26.32 -0.93 -2.96
C THR A 129 -25.65 -1.74 -4.08
N SER A 130 -26.13 -2.97 -4.29
CA SER A 130 -25.67 -3.82 -5.40
C SER A 130 -26.00 -3.21 -6.77
N MET A 131 -27.15 -2.55 -6.91
CA MET A 131 -27.54 -1.80 -8.11
C MET A 131 -26.53 -0.68 -8.46
N GLU A 132 -26.10 0.10 -7.47
CA GLU A 132 -25.06 1.12 -7.68
C GLU A 132 -23.72 0.48 -8.09
N ALA A 133 -23.40 -0.68 -7.52
CA ALA A 133 -22.25 -1.48 -7.89
C ALA A 133 -22.33 -1.93 -9.36
N ALA A 134 -23.47 -2.44 -9.80
CA ALA A 134 -23.74 -2.86 -11.17
C ALA A 134 -23.54 -1.70 -12.16
N ILE A 135 -24.13 -0.53 -11.89
CA ILE A 135 -23.99 0.68 -12.71
C ILE A 135 -22.51 1.09 -12.87
N ILE A 136 -21.71 0.98 -11.81
CA ILE A 136 -20.27 1.27 -11.87
C ILE A 136 -19.56 0.30 -12.82
N ILE A 137 -19.88 -1.00 -12.76
CA ILE A 137 -19.27 -2.01 -13.63
C ILE A 137 -19.68 -1.79 -15.09
N GLU A 138 -20.96 -1.54 -15.36
CA GLU A 138 -21.45 -1.27 -16.70
C GLU A 138 -20.76 -0.07 -17.33
N ARG A 139 -20.65 1.04 -16.59
CA ARG A 139 -19.91 2.22 -17.06
C ARG A 139 -18.45 1.90 -17.37
N LEU A 140 -17.80 1.03 -16.60
CA LEU A 140 -16.42 0.64 -16.88
C LEU A 140 -16.30 -0.20 -18.15
N LEU A 141 -17.25 -1.11 -18.38
CA LEU A 141 -17.33 -1.90 -19.62
C LEU A 141 -17.58 -1.01 -20.83
N ASP A 142 -18.53 -0.07 -20.73
CA ASP A 142 -18.87 0.87 -21.82
C ASP A 142 -17.69 1.77 -22.20
N ASN A 143 -16.82 2.09 -21.24
CA ASN A 143 -15.59 2.85 -21.47
C ASN A 143 -14.39 1.99 -21.90
N GLY A 144 -14.58 0.68 -22.13
CA GLY A 144 -13.51 -0.24 -22.51
C GLY A 144 -12.48 -0.53 -21.41
N LEU A 145 -12.79 -0.20 -20.15
CA LEU A 145 -11.88 -0.37 -19.00
C LEU A 145 -12.04 -1.77 -18.38
N LEU A 146 -11.82 -2.81 -19.18
CA LEU A 146 -12.10 -4.20 -18.82
C LEU A 146 -11.37 -4.64 -17.54
N SER A 147 -10.06 -4.42 -17.43
CA SER A 147 -9.29 -4.84 -16.25
C SER A 147 -9.75 -4.16 -14.95
N LEU A 148 -10.25 -2.92 -15.05
CA LEU A 148 -10.80 -2.21 -13.89
C LEU A 148 -12.20 -2.71 -13.53
N ALA A 149 -13.01 -3.05 -14.53
CA ALA A 149 -14.31 -3.68 -14.35
C ALA A 149 -14.16 -5.04 -13.65
N GLU A 150 -13.23 -5.89 -14.10
CA GLU A 150 -12.91 -7.18 -13.48
C GLU A 150 -12.54 -7.03 -11.99
N ALA A 151 -11.61 -6.13 -11.69
CA ALA A 151 -11.13 -5.91 -10.32
C ALA A 151 -12.27 -5.42 -9.40
N LYS A 152 -13.12 -4.51 -9.87
CA LYS A 152 -14.26 -4.02 -9.09
C LYS A 152 -15.36 -5.08 -8.96
N LEU A 153 -15.63 -5.85 -10.00
CA LEU A 153 -16.64 -6.90 -9.99
C LEU A 153 -16.28 -7.99 -8.97
N ALA A 154 -15.03 -8.45 -8.94
CA ALA A 154 -14.56 -9.43 -7.95
C ALA A 154 -14.78 -8.92 -6.52
N ARG A 155 -14.52 -7.64 -6.27
CA ARG A 155 -14.77 -6.99 -4.97
C ARG A 155 -16.25 -6.91 -4.63
N PHE A 156 -17.09 -6.47 -5.56
CA PHE A 156 -18.53 -6.28 -5.33
C PHE A 156 -19.26 -7.62 -5.12
N ARG A 157 -18.86 -8.67 -5.85
CA ARG A 157 -19.38 -10.03 -5.62
C ARG A 157 -18.99 -10.60 -4.26
N GLY A 158 -17.88 -10.16 -3.67
CA GLY A 158 -17.55 -10.50 -2.29
C GLY A 158 -18.50 -9.87 -1.26
N ALA A 159 -19.06 -8.69 -1.56
CA ALA A 159 -20.00 -7.99 -0.68
C ALA A 159 -21.47 -8.43 -0.90
N TRP A 160 -21.84 -8.74 -2.13
CA TRP A 160 -23.17 -9.21 -2.52
C TRP A 160 -23.06 -10.51 -3.35
N PRO A 161 -22.82 -11.66 -2.70
CA PRO A 161 -22.55 -12.92 -3.40
C PRO A 161 -23.75 -13.49 -4.15
N ASP A 162 -24.97 -13.25 -3.66
CA ASP A 162 -26.22 -13.81 -4.19
C ASP A 162 -26.95 -12.88 -5.17
N ASP A 163 -26.34 -11.74 -5.53
CA ASP A 163 -26.95 -10.77 -6.43
C ASP A 163 -26.88 -11.24 -7.90
N THR A 164 -28.04 -11.37 -8.52
CA THR A 164 -28.18 -11.91 -9.89
C THR A 164 -27.61 -10.97 -10.94
N GLU A 165 -27.74 -9.65 -10.75
CA GLU A 165 -27.27 -8.65 -11.70
C GLU A 165 -25.73 -8.62 -11.76
N LEU A 166 -25.07 -8.72 -10.61
CA LEU A 166 -23.62 -8.89 -10.54
C LEU A 166 -23.15 -10.23 -11.12
N ALA A 167 -23.95 -11.29 -11.02
CA ALA A 167 -23.64 -12.58 -11.64
C ALA A 167 -23.71 -12.51 -13.17
N GLU A 168 -24.71 -11.82 -13.73
CA GLU A 168 -24.84 -11.57 -15.17
C GLU A 168 -23.70 -10.70 -15.71
N LEU A 169 -23.34 -9.64 -14.98
CA LEU A 169 -22.20 -8.80 -15.33
C LEU A 169 -20.89 -9.58 -15.34
N ALA A 170 -20.74 -10.59 -14.48
CA ALA A 170 -19.57 -11.47 -14.50
C ALA A 170 -19.46 -12.28 -15.78
N ALA A 171 -20.57 -12.80 -16.29
CA ALA A 171 -20.59 -13.48 -17.59
C ALA A 171 -20.24 -12.52 -18.75
N ARG A 172 -20.72 -11.27 -18.70
CA ARG A 172 -20.40 -10.25 -19.71
C ARG A 172 -18.91 -9.86 -19.70
N VAL A 173 -18.34 -9.65 -18.52
CA VAL A 173 -16.91 -9.38 -18.34
C VAL A 173 -16.07 -10.53 -18.89
N GLU A 174 -16.43 -11.77 -18.58
CA GLU A 174 -15.73 -12.97 -19.04
C GLU A 174 -15.78 -13.13 -20.58
N ALA A 175 -16.94 -12.84 -21.17
CA ALA A 175 -17.10 -12.83 -22.63
C ALA A 175 -16.24 -11.74 -23.30
N ALA A 176 -16.22 -10.52 -22.73
CA ALA A 176 -15.39 -9.42 -23.22
C ALA A 176 -13.89 -9.74 -23.13
N ARG A 177 -13.46 -10.41 -22.05
CA ARG A 177 -12.09 -10.90 -21.86
C ARG A 177 -11.71 -11.93 -22.93
N SER A 178 -12.58 -12.91 -23.17
CA SER A 178 -12.34 -13.95 -24.17
C SER A 178 -12.30 -13.38 -25.60
N GLY A 179 -13.13 -12.38 -25.90
CA GLY A 179 -13.10 -11.66 -27.19
C GLY A 179 -11.84 -10.82 -27.37
N ALA A 180 -11.39 -10.10 -26.34
CA ALA A 180 -10.18 -9.29 -26.41
C ALA A 180 -8.90 -10.13 -26.63
N VAL A 181 -8.86 -11.36 -26.13
CA VAL A 181 -7.76 -12.31 -26.40
C VAL A 181 -7.78 -12.79 -27.84
N ALA A 182 -8.96 -13.01 -28.43
CA ALA A 182 -9.09 -13.45 -29.82
C ALA A 182 -8.66 -12.39 -30.85
N ASP A 183 -8.87 -11.10 -30.55
CA ASP A 183 -8.48 -9.99 -31.43
C ASP A 183 -6.99 -9.56 -31.29
N GLY A 184 -6.29 -10.05 -30.25
CA GLY A 184 -4.93 -9.63 -29.89
C GLY A 184 -3.79 -10.48 -30.44
N GLU A 185 -4.06 -11.58 -31.14
CA GLU A 185 -3.05 -12.56 -31.55
C GLU A 185 -2.92 -12.66 -33.07
N GLY A 186 -2.59 -11.54 -33.71
CA GLY A 186 -1.97 -11.55 -35.04
C GLY A 186 -0.46 -11.70 -34.87
N PRO A 187 0.19 -12.79 -35.33
CA PRO A 187 1.64 -12.85 -35.32
C PRO A 187 2.19 -11.63 -36.07
N PRO A 188 3.25 -10.96 -35.58
CA PRO A 188 3.92 -9.95 -36.38
C PRO A 188 4.40 -10.67 -37.64
N ASP A 189 3.70 -10.39 -38.74
CA ASP A 189 3.98 -10.98 -40.03
C ASP A 189 5.44 -10.64 -40.30
N GLY A 190 6.28 -11.67 -40.20
CA GLY A 190 7.69 -11.62 -40.47
C GLY A 190 7.83 -11.44 -41.96
N SER A 191 7.52 -10.24 -42.46
CA SER A 191 7.85 -9.81 -43.79
C SER A 191 9.35 -9.60 -43.82
N ALA A 192 10.03 -10.73 -44.05
CA ALA A 192 11.35 -10.81 -44.62
C ALA A 192 11.45 -9.81 -45.78
N SER A 193 12.45 -8.93 -45.71
CA SER A 193 13.01 -8.30 -46.90
C SER A 193 14.32 -9.03 -47.23
N PRO A 194 14.32 -9.92 -48.24
CA PRO A 194 15.54 -10.35 -48.90
C PRO A 194 15.68 -9.58 -50.21
N SER A 195 16.65 -8.67 -50.34
CA SER A 195 17.19 -8.23 -51.63
C SER A 195 18.38 -7.28 -51.38
N ARG A 196 19.62 -7.76 -51.50
CA ARG A 196 20.46 -7.80 -52.72
C ARG A 196 20.71 -6.42 -53.34
N GLY A 197 22.01 -6.10 -53.46
CA GLY A 197 22.55 -5.00 -54.28
C GLY A 197 23.81 -4.43 -53.67
#